data_AF-A0A7V8A9I7-F1
#
_entry.id   AF-A0A7V8A9I7-F1
#
_cell.length_a   1.000
_cell.length_b   1.000
_cell.length_c   1.000
_cell.angle_alpha   90.00
_cell.angle_beta   90.00
_cell.angle_gamma   90.00
#
_symmetry.space_group_name_H-M   'P 1'
#
loop_
_entity.id
_entity.type
_entity.pdbx_description
1 polymer ?
#
loop_
_entity_poly.entity_id
_entity_poly.type
_entity_poly.pdbx_seq_one_letter_code
_entity_poly.pdbx_strand_id
1 'polypeptide(L)'
;MIQAPNNIREDNAQKPTKRGWLIAPVIAGSVCFGAILGGGAVAWSASHAELKIDGNREATLHQLDIFADVLARATIDYVVPPKQDKMIEAAINGMLSSLDPHSSFMSSN
;
A
#
# COMPACT_ATOMS: atom_id res chain seq x y z
N MET A 1 -50.38 35.32 61.39
CA MET A 1 -50.32 33.86 61.19
C MET A 1 -49.45 33.59 59.98
N ILE A 2 -48.26 33.04 60.25
CA ILE A 2 -47.49 32.04 59.48
C ILE A 2 -47.74 31.96 57.96
N GLN A 3 -46.70 32.21 57.16
CA GLN A 3 -46.05 31.21 56.29
C GLN A 3 -44.80 31.85 55.61
N ALA A 4 -43.60 31.44 56.01
CA ALA A 4 -42.48 31.28 55.07
C ALA A 4 -42.78 30.00 54.25
N PRO A 5 -42.30 29.76 53.01
CA PRO A 5 -40.93 30.09 52.57
C PRO A 5 -40.78 30.39 51.05
N ASN A 6 -39.51 30.58 50.67
CA ASN A 6 -38.87 29.89 49.55
C ASN A 6 -38.32 30.82 48.44
N ASN A 7 -37.03 30.57 48.17
CA ASN A 7 -36.36 30.58 46.87
C ASN A 7 -36.46 31.78 45.92
N ILE A 8 -35.70 32.86 46.16
CA ILE A 8 -35.13 33.64 45.04
C ILE A 8 -33.69 34.06 45.40
N ARG A 9 -32.75 33.24 44.92
CA ARG A 9 -31.39 33.59 44.43
C ARG A 9 -30.34 33.79 45.53
N GLU A 10 -29.54 32.78 45.87
CA GLU A 10 -28.42 32.29 45.05
C GLU A 10 -27.62 33.51 44.56
N ASP A 11 -26.69 33.93 45.41
CA ASP A 11 -25.28 33.56 45.28
C ASP A 11 -24.57 34.52 44.31
N ASN A 12 -23.75 35.35 44.91
CA ASN A 12 -22.32 35.24 44.71
C ASN A 12 -21.92 35.89 43.39
N ALA A 13 -21.65 37.20 43.51
CA ALA A 13 -20.89 37.95 42.54
C ALA A 13 -19.72 37.11 42.02
N GLN A 14 -19.86 36.62 40.78
CA GLN A 14 -18.84 35.87 40.06
C GLN A 14 -17.60 36.77 39.94
N LYS A 15 -16.70 36.66 40.92
CA LYS A 15 -15.40 37.33 40.93
C LYS A 15 -14.69 36.93 39.63
N PRO A 16 -14.21 37.88 38.81
CA PRO A 16 -13.59 37.53 37.55
C PRO A 16 -12.31 36.75 37.82
N THR A 17 -12.37 35.44 37.64
CA THR A 17 -11.20 34.58 37.62
C THR A 17 -10.50 34.81 36.29
N LYS A 18 -9.48 35.68 36.32
CA LYS A 18 -8.54 35.93 35.22
C LYS A 18 -7.68 34.67 34.99
N ARG A 19 -8.31 33.60 34.52
CA ARG A 19 -7.68 32.29 34.23
C ARG A 19 -8.27 31.65 32.96
N GLY A 20 -9.00 32.42 32.15
CA GLY A 20 -9.59 31.99 30.88
C GLY A 20 -8.78 32.36 29.62
N TRP A 21 -7.49 32.68 29.76
CA TRP A 21 -6.60 33.01 28.62
C TRP A 21 -5.40 32.06 28.54
N LEU A 22 -5.54 30.76 28.80
CA LEU A 22 -4.49 29.80 28.43
C LEU A 22 -5.01 28.47 27.86
N ILE A 23 -6.33 28.30 27.69
CA ILE A 23 -6.91 27.03 27.21
C ILE A 23 -7.28 27.04 25.71
N ALA A 24 -6.86 28.07 24.97
CA ALA A 24 -7.25 28.27 23.57
C ALA A 24 -6.37 27.61 22.47
N PRO A 25 -5.13 27.10 22.66
CA PRO A 25 -4.40 26.51 21.53
C PRO A 25 -4.33 24.97 21.52
N VAL A 26 -4.80 24.26 22.54
CA VAL A 26 -4.49 22.81 22.66
C VAL A 26 -5.30 21.92 21.70
N ILE A 27 -6.48 22.35 21.24
CA ILE A 27 -7.30 21.52 20.33
C ILE A 27 -6.89 21.70 18.84
N ALA A 28 -6.32 22.84 18.46
CA ALA A 28 -5.88 23.09 17.08
C ALA A 28 -4.47 22.52 16.76
N GLY A 29 -3.63 22.26 17.76
CA GLY A 29 -2.26 21.78 17.55
C GLY A 29 -2.10 20.25 17.42
N SER A 30 -3.07 19.47 17.89
CA SER A 30 -2.90 18.01 18.01
C SER A 30 -2.96 17.25 16.67
N VAL A 31 -3.61 17.82 15.64
CA VAL A 31 -3.64 17.24 14.29
C VAL A 31 -2.29 17.40 13.56
N CYS A 32 -1.47 18.40 13.92
CA CYS A 32 -0.18 18.63 13.25
C CYS A 32 0.98 17.78 13.84
N PHE A 33 0.91 17.31 15.08
CA PHE A 33 2.01 16.52 15.66
C PHE A 33 1.97 15.03 15.29
N GLY A 34 0.79 14.47 15.03
CA GLY A 34 0.66 13.13 14.44
C GLY A 34 1.18 13.07 13.00
N ALA A 35 1.07 14.17 12.24
CA ALA A 35 1.61 14.27 10.89
C ALA A 35 3.14 14.41 10.84
N ILE A 36 3.77 15.01 11.86
CA ILE A 36 5.23 15.21 11.86
C ILE A 36 5.98 13.97 12.36
N LEU A 37 5.49 13.27 13.39
CA LEU A 37 6.13 12.03 13.86
C LEU A 37 5.61 10.77 13.16
N GLY A 38 4.29 10.66 12.94
CA GLY A 38 3.70 9.53 12.22
C GLY A 38 3.89 9.64 10.70
N GLY A 39 3.60 10.82 10.12
CA GLY A 39 3.89 11.08 8.70
C GLY A 39 5.39 11.11 8.40
N GLY A 40 6.23 11.57 9.34
CA GLY A 40 7.69 11.51 9.24
C GLY A 40 8.22 10.08 9.21
N ALA A 41 7.77 9.18 10.09
CA ALA A 41 8.23 7.78 10.10
C ALA A 41 7.74 6.97 8.89
N VAL A 42 6.52 7.24 8.39
CA VAL A 42 6.00 6.60 7.17
C VAL A 42 6.70 7.16 5.92
N ALA A 43 6.93 8.48 5.85
CA ALA A 43 7.70 9.10 4.77
C ALA A 43 9.19 8.69 4.81
N TRP A 44 9.79 8.56 6.00
CA TRP A 44 11.15 8.06 6.20
C TRP A 44 11.28 6.57 5.83
N SER A 45 10.31 5.73 6.21
CA SER A 45 10.27 4.32 5.80
C SER A 45 10.02 4.16 4.30
N ALA A 46 9.15 4.98 3.72
CA ALA A 46 8.87 4.97 2.28
C ALA A 46 10.07 5.47 1.45
N SER A 47 10.86 6.41 1.98
CA SER A 47 12.05 6.95 1.30
C SER A 47 13.30 6.07 1.44
N HIS A 48 13.36 5.16 2.41
CA HIS A 48 14.45 4.19 2.58
C HIS A 48 14.12 2.80 2.01
N ALA A 49 12.95 2.61 1.41
CA ALA A 49 12.65 1.44 0.58
C ALA A 49 13.34 1.56 -0.80
N GLU A 50 14.66 1.73 -0.81
CA GLU A 50 15.45 1.53 -2.02
C GLU A 50 15.51 0.02 -2.23
N LEU A 51 14.59 -0.49 -3.06
CA LEU A 51 14.59 -1.86 -3.54
C LEU A 51 15.87 -2.03 -4.35
N LYS A 52 16.94 -2.48 -3.69
CA LYS A 52 18.19 -2.88 -4.34
C LYS A 52 17.90 -4.10 -5.19
N ILE A 53 17.40 -3.85 -6.39
CA ILE A 53 17.28 -4.86 -7.42
C ILE A 53 18.70 -5.10 -7.90
N ASP A 54 19.27 -6.20 -7.44
CA ASP A 54 20.54 -6.74 -7.92
C ASP A 54 20.48 -6.76 -9.46
N GLY A 55 21.49 -6.27 -10.17
CA GLY A 55 21.41 -6.05 -11.63
C GLY A 55 21.04 -7.32 -12.42
N ASN A 56 21.35 -8.50 -11.86
CA ASN A 56 20.94 -9.79 -12.39
C ASN A 56 19.42 -10.02 -12.37
N ARG A 57 18.72 -9.49 -11.36
CA ARG A 57 17.26 -9.56 -11.26
C ARG A 57 16.58 -8.62 -12.26
N GLU A 58 17.12 -7.43 -12.47
CA GLU A 58 16.60 -6.53 -13.51
C GLU A 58 16.65 -7.17 -14.90
N ALA A 59 17.79 -7.76 -15.26
CA ALA A 59 17.94 -8.49 -16.52
C ALA A 59 16.93 -9.65 -16.64
N THR A 60 16.70 -10.38 -15.55
CA THR A 60 15.72 -11.47 -15.51
C THR A 60 14.28 -10.96 -15.71
N LEU A 61 13.91 -9.86 -15.04
CA LEU A 61 12.58 -9.26 -15.19
C LEU A 61 12.37 -8.68 -16.59
N HIS A 62 13.41 -8.10 -17.20
CA HIS A 62 13.35 -7.65 -18.58
C HIS A 62 13.15 -8.81 -19.57
N GLN A 63 13.82 -9.94 -19.37
CA GLN A 63 13.61 -11.14 -20.19
C GLN A 63 12.19 -11.68 -20.07
N LEU A 64 11.59 -11.59 -18.88
CA LEU A 64 10.19 -11.97 -18.65
C LEU A 64 9.22 -11.03 -19.37
N ASP A 65 9.52 -9.73 -19.43
CA ASP A 65 8.73 -8.74 -20.17
C ASP A 65 8.70 -9.05 -21.68
N ILE A 66 9.88 -9.32 -22.27
CA ILE A 66 9.99 -9.74 -23.68
C ILE A 66 9.21 -11.05 -23.92
N PHE A 67 9.31 -12.02 -23.02
CA PHE A 67 8.55 -13.26 -23.12
C PHE A 67 7.04 -13.01 -23.08
N ALA A 68 6.57 -12.12 -22.20
CA ALA A 68 5.16 -11.77 -22.08
C ALA A 68 4.63 -11.10 -23.36
N ASP A 69 5.38 -10.19 -23.96
CA ASP A 69 5.02 -9.53 -25.22
C ASP A 69 4.89 -10.54 -26.38
N VAL A 70 5.87 -11.44 -26.52
CA VAL A 70 5.83 -12.49 -27.55
C VAL A 70 4.67 -13.45 -27.32
N LEU A 71 4.42 -13.87 -26.08
CA LEU A 71 3.28 -14.72 -25.74
C LEU A 71 1.96 -14.05 -26.08
N ALA A 72 1.78 -12.78 -25.70
CA ALA A 72 0.58 -12.01 -26.01
C ALA A 72 0.35 -11.93 -27.52
N ARG A 73 1.39 -11.59 -28.28
CA ARG A 73 1.34 -11.54 -29.74
C ARG A 73 0.98 -12.89 -30.37
N ALA A 74 1.57 -13.98 -29.90
CA ALA A 74 1.27 -15.33 -30.38
C ALA A 74 -0.19 -15.76 -30.13
N THR A 75 -0.86 -15.19 -29.12
CA THR A 75 -2.27 -15.49 -28.87
C THR A 75 -3.23 -14.71 -29.79
N ILE A 76 -2.82 -13.52 -30.25
CA ILE A 76 -3.65 -12.61 -31.06
C ILE A 76 -3.44 -12.85 -32.56
N ASP A 77 -2.20 -13.13 -32.99
CA ASP A 77 -1.84 -13.23 -34.40
C ASP A 77 -2.16 -14.62 -35.02
N TYR A 78 -2.67 -15.57 -34.23
CA TYR A 78 -2.96 -16.93 -34.70
C TYR A 78 -4.41 -17.14 -35.16
N VAL A 79 -4.55 -17.80 -36.31
CA VAL A 79 -5.83 -18.09 -37.00
C VAL A 79 -6.79 -18.94 -36.16
N VAL A 80 -6.25 -19.80 -35.30
CA VAL A 80 -7.01 -20.61 -34.34
C VAL A 80 -6.41 -20.35 -32.96
N PRO A 81 -7.19 -19.86 -31.98
CA PRO A 81 -6.66 -19.56 -30.64
C PRO A 81 -6.07 -20.82 -29.99
N PRO A 82 -4.76 -20.89 -29.77
CA PRO A 82 -4.14 -22.01 -29.07
C PRO A 82 -4.50 -21.99 -27.59
N LYS A 83 -4.60 -23.16 -26.95
CA LYS A 83 -4.79 -23.26 -25.50
C LYS A 83 -3.55 -22.73 -24.77
N GLN A 84 -3.75 -21.86 -23.79
CA GLN A 84 -2.66 -21.20 -23.08
C GLN A 84 -1.72 -22.18 -22.37
N ASP A 85 -2.27 -23.23 -21.74
CA ASP A 85 -1.48 -24.28 -21.10
C ASP A 85 -0.53 -24.97 -22.09
N LYS A 86 -1.00 -25.21 -23.32
CA LYS A 86 -0.20 -25.86 -24.36
C LYS A 86 0.88 -24.95 -24.94
N MET A 87 0.65 -23.64 -24.99
CA MET A 87 1.68 -22.67 -25.39
C MET A 87 2.81 -22.60 -24.36
N ILE A 88 2.46 -22.54 -23.07
CA ILE A 88 3.44 -22.47 -21.99
C ILE A 88 4.25 -23.78 -21.92
N GLU A 89 3.57 -24.93 -22.00
CA GLU A 89 4.24 -26.25 -22.04
C GLU A 89 5.21 -26.35 -23.23
N ALA A 90 4.81 -25.90 -24.41
CA ALA A 90 5.68 -25.89 -25.59
C ALA A 90 6.88 -24.94 -25.44
N ALA A 91 6.67 -23.75 -24.87
CA ALA A 91 7.74 -22.79 -24.62
C ALA A 91 8.77 -23.33 -23.62
N ILE A 92 8.32 -23.94 -22.53
CA ILE A 92 9.20 -24.56 -21.52
C ILE A 92 9.98 -25.71 -22.15
N ASN A 93 9.32 -26.61 -22.88
CA ASN A 93 10.00 -27.71 -23.56
C ASN A 93 10.99 -27.23 -24.65
N GLY A 94 10.69 -26.15 -25.35
CA GLY A 94 11.62 -25.50 -26.28
C GLY A 94 12.88 -24.96 -25.58
N MET A 95 12.72 -24.31 -24.43
CA MET A 95 13.86 -23.84 -23.63
C MET A 95 14.71 -25.00 -23.08
N LEU A 96 14.06 -26.04 -22.53
CA LEU A 96 14.76 -27.20 -21.97
C LEU A 96 15.50 -28.01 -23.04
N SER A 97 14.87 -28.29 -24.18
CA SER A 97 15.51 -29.01 -25.29
C SER A 97 16.68 -28.23 -25.92
N SER A 98 16.65 -26.89 -25.85
CA SER A 98 17.76 -26.04 -26.28
C SER A 98 18.97 -26.11 -25.34
N LEU A 99 18.77 -26.48 -24.07
CA LEU A 99 19.84 -26.66 -23.09
C LEU A 99 20.38 -28.09 -23.10
N ASP A 100 19.50 -29.09 -23.17
CA ASP A 100 19.84 -30.50 -23.27
C ASP A 100 18.72 -31.25 -24.02
N PRO A 101 19.03 -31.97 -25.12
CA PRO A 101 18.05 -32.76 -25.88
C PRO A 101 17.25 -33.77 -25.05
N HIS A 102 17.75 -34.19 -23.89
CA HIS A 102 17.05 -35.14 -23.01
C HIS A 102 16.15 -34.47 -21.97
N SER A 103 16.19 -33.15 -21.85
CA SER A 103 15.38 -32.41 -20.89
C SER A 103 13.98 -32.14 -21.44
N SER A 104 12.96 -32.63 -20.74
CA SER A 104 11.54 -32.37 -21.04
C SER A 104 10.75 -32.09 -19.77
N PHE A 105 9.80 -31.16 -19.85
CA PHE A 105 8.84 -30.86 -18.81
C PHE A 105 7.56 -31.68 -19.03
N MET A 106 7.14 -32.43 -18.01
CA MET A 106 5.86 -33.16 -18.01
C MET A 106 4.86 -32.44 -17.11
N SER A 107 3.73 -32.03 -17.68
CA SER A 107 2.63 -31.46 -16.91
C SER A 107 1.91 -32.58 -16.16
N SER A 108 1.87 -32.51 -14.82
CA SER A 108 1.00 -33.36 -14.01
C SER A 108 -0.46 -32.91 -14.23
N ASN A 109 -1.26 -33.80 -14.82
CA ASN A 109 -2.66 -33.56 -15.18
C ASN A 109 -3.62 -33.87 -14.04
#